data_AF-A0AAX4NFX4-F1
#
_entry.id   AF-A0AAX4NFX4-F1
#
_cell.length_a   1.000
_cell.length_b   1.000
_cell.length_c   1.000
_cell.angle_alpha   90.00
_cell.angle_beta   90.00
_cell.angle_gamma   90.00
#
_symmetry.space_group_name_H-M   'P 1'
#
loop_
_entity.id
_entity.type
_entity.pdbx_description
1 polymer ?
#
loop_
_entity_poly.entity_id
_entity_poly.type
_entity_poly.pdbx_seq_one_letter_code
_entity_poly.pdbx_strand_id
1 'polypeptide(L)'
;MNMRHASVDEVERIQIILKELRNIDGIRENQIGHFYFKGKNVIHFHTHQDDIYADIGDTRIKLTLPMDTVQIAEILNNVNQYMIKIAEERRKH
;
A
#
# COMPACT_ATOMS: atom_id res chain seq x y z
N MET A 1 -14.41 22.12 -1.74
CA MET A 1 -13.29 21.47 -1.01
C MET A 1 -12.46 20.73 -2.06
N ASN A 2 -11.30 21.29 -2.44
CA ASN A 2 -10.43 20.64 -3.43
C ASN A 2 -9.63 19.53 -2.74
N MET A 3 -10.01 18.28 -2.99
CA MET A 3 -9.09 17.15 -2.88
C MET A 3 -7.99 17.39 -3.93
N ARG A 4 -6.82 17.83 -3.50
CA ARG A 4 -5.64 17.84 -4.36
C ARG A 4 -5.24 16.38 -4.55
N HIS A 5 -5.22 15.90 -5.79
CA HIS A 5 -4.52 14.67 -6.13
C HIS A 5 -3.08 14.80 -5.61
N ALA A 6 -2.52 13.72 -5.05
CA ALA A 6 -1.11 13.67 -4.66
C ALA A 6 -0.27 14.29 -5.79
N SER A 7 0.55 15.27 -5.44
CA SER A 7 1.42 15.94 -6.39
C SER A 7 2.31 14.91 -7.08
N VAL A 8 2.67 15.16 -8.34
CA VAL A 8 3.54 14.28 -9.14
C VAL A 8 4.81 13.88 -8.36
N ASP A 9 5.33 14.81 -7.55
CA ASP A 9 6.49 14.62 -6.68
C ASP A 9 6.26 13.63 -5.54
N GLU A 10 5.07 13.60 -4.92
CA GLU A 10 4.74 12.63 -3.86
C GLU A 10 4.63 11.22 -4.42
N VAL A 11 4.02 11.10 -5.61
CA VAL A 11 3.90 9.84 -6.33
C VAL A 11 5.27 9.33 -6.78
N GLU A 12 6.19 10.22 -7.18
CA GLU A 12 7.59 9.88 -7.46
C GLU A 12 8.31 9.30 -6.24
N ARG A 13 8.13 9.90 -5.04
CA ARG A 13 8.79 9.47 -3.81
C ARG A 13 8.42 8.05 -3.38
N ILE A 14 7.24 7.57 -3.75
CA ILE A 14 6.78 6.22 -3.45
C ILE A 14 6.88 5.26 -4.65
N GLN A 15 7.44 5.65 -5.80
CA GLN A 15 7.49 4.77 -6.97
C GLN A 15 8.19 3.44 -6.70
N ILE A 16 9.19 3.43 -5.81
CA ILE A 16 9.91 2.20 -5.48
C ILE A 16 8.98 1.17 -4.83
N ILE A 17 8.18 1.55 -3.82
CA ILE A 17 7.24 0.61 -3.19
C ILE A 17 6.09 0.26 -4.14
N LEU A 18 5.62 1.20 -4.97
CA LEU A 18 4.58 0.92 -5.96
C LEU A 18 5.04 -0.14 -6.98
N LYS A 19 6.30 -0.11 -7.42
CA LYS A 19 6.86 -1.13 -8.30
C LYS A 19 6.90 -2.49 -7.63
N GLU A 20 7.36 -2.58 -6.39
CA GLU A 20 7.40 -3.84 -5.64
C GLU A 20 6.00 -4.41 -5.42
N LEU A 21 5.01 -3.58 -5.08
CA LEU A 21 3.63 -4.02 -4.91
C LEU A 21 3.02 -4.55 -6.21
N ARG A 22 3.32 -3.93 -7.37
CA ARG A 22 2.86 -4.40 -8.69
C ARG A 22 3.41 -5.78 -9.05
N ASN A 23 4.51 -6.21 -8.43
CA ASN A 23 5.11 -7.53 -8.66
C ASN A 23 4.49 -8.63 -7.77
N ILE A 24 3.57 -8.30 -6.86
CA ILE A 24 2.93 -9.30 -6.00
C ILE A 24 1.81 -10.03 -6.77
N ASP A 25 1.91 -11.35 -6.87
CA ASP A 25 0.92 -12.16 -7.54
C ASP A 25 -0.49 -12.02 -6.93
N GLY A 26 -1.47 -11.79 -7.80
CA GLY A 26 -2.88 -11.72 -7.43
C GLY A 26 -3.34 -10.38 -6.84
N ILE A 27 -2.42 -9.43 -6.61
CA ILE A 27 -2.79 -8.06 -6.28
C ILE A 27 -3.12 -7.26 -7.55
N ARG A 28 -4.06 -6.33 -7.47
CA ARG A 28 -4.46 -5.45 -8.57
C ARG A 28 -4.45 -4.01 -8.12
N GLU A 29 -3.74 -3.15 -8.86
CA GLU A 29 -3.81 -1.70 -8.69
C GLU A 29 -5.04 -1.16 -9.43
N ASN A 30 -6.03 -0.63 -8.70
CA ASN A 30 -7.23 -0.04 -9.32
C ASN A 30 -7.08 1.46 -9.58
N GLN A 31 -6.36 2.13 -8.70
CA GLN A 31 -5.99 3.54 -8.76
C GLN A 31 -4.53 3.61 -8.29
N ILE A 32 -3.79 4.63 -8.72
CA ILE A 32 -2.38 4.77 -8.36
C ILE A 32 -2.24 4.74 -6.84
N GLY A 33 -1.47 3.79 -6.32
CA GLY A 33 -1.28 3.62 -4.88
C GLY A 33 -2.44 2.96 -4.14
N HIS A 34 -3.42 2.36 -4.83
CA HIS A 34 -4.52 1.60 -4.23
C HIS A 34 -4.55 0.18 -4.78
N PHE A 35 -4.19 -0.77 -3.92
CA PHE A 35 -4.03 -2.17 -4.29
C PHE A 35 -5.09 -3.06 -3.64
N TYR A 36 -5.60 -4.00 -4.42
CA TYR A 36 -6.68 -4.88 -4.05
C TYR A 36 -6.29 -6.35 -4.23
N PHE A 37 -6.70 -7.21 -3.30
CA PHE A 37 -6.57 -8.66 -3.40
C PHE A 37 -7.91 -9.30 -3.11
N LYS A 38 -8.37 -10.17 -4.00
CA LYS A 38 -9.68 -10.85 -3.86
C LYS A 38 -10.79 -9.86 -3.46
N GLY A 39 -10.89 -8.73 -4.16
CA GLY A 39 -11.94 -7.72 -3.95
C GLY A 39 -11.84 -6.90 -2.66
N LYS A 40 -10.85 -7.11 -1.79
CA LYS A 40 -10.58 -6.27 -0.61
C LYS A 40 -9.42 -5.32 -0.90
N ASN A 41 -9.49 -4.09 -0.40
CA ASN A 41 -8.36 -3.17 -0.41
C ASN A 41 -7.31 -3.68 0.58
N VAL A 42 -6.10 -3.96 0.10
CA VAL A 42 -5.01 -4.53 0.89
C VAL A 42 -4.07 -3.46 1.38
N ILE A 43 -3.75 -2.50 0.51
CA ILE A 43 -2.92 -1.36 0.85
C ILE A 43 -3.38 -0.15 0.05
N HIS A 44 -3.45 0.99 0.73
CA HIS A 44 -3.54 2.29 0.07
C HIS A 44 -2.65 3.32 0.75
N PHE A 45 -2.18 4.28 -0.04
CA PHE A 45 -1.37 5.37 0.45
C PHE A 45 -2.21 6.63 0.64
N HIS A 46 -2.03 7.31 1.78
CA HIS A 46 -2.63 8.63 1.99
C HIS A 46 -1.57 9.65 2.41
N THR A 47 -1.77 10.87 1.94
CA THR A 47 -0.95 12.03 2.30
C THR A 47 -1.71 12.82 3.36
N HIS A 48 -1.06 13.10 4.49
CA HIS A 48 -1.58 13.99 5.51
C HIS A 48 -0.53 15.04 5.84
N GLN A 49 -0.82 16.30 5.51
CA GLN A 49 0.16 17.39 5.55
C GLN A 49 1.36 17.05 4.65
N ASP A 50 2.57 16.96 5.22
CA ASP A 50 3.80 16.61 4.51
C ASP A 50 4.21 15.14 4.70
N ASP A 51 3.39 14.36 5.42
CA ASP A 51 3.66 12.96 5.73
C ASP A 51 2.87 12.02 4.80
N ILE A 52 3.52 10.93 4.39
CA ILE A 52 2.88 9.85 3.63
C ILE A 52 2.73 8.64 4.52
N TYR A 53 1.60 7.97 4.42
CA TYR A 53 1.28 6.78 5.19
C TYR A 53 0.80 5.66 4.28
N ALA A 54 1.10 4.43 4.69
CA ALA A 54 0.57 3.19 4.11
C ALA A 54 -0.44 2.57 5.08
N ASP A 55 -1.67 2.42 4.64
CA ASP A 55 -2.73 1.75 5.40
C ASP A 55 -2.92 0.32 4.86
N ILE A 56 -2.71 -0.68 5.72
CA ILE A 56 -2.74 -2.10 5.40
C ILE A 56 -3.72 -2.79 6.37
N GLY A 57 -4.95 -3.03 5.92
CA GLY A 57 -6.02 -3.46 6.82
C GLY A 57 -6.25 -2.43 7.94
N ASP A 58 -6.05 -2.84 9.19
CA ASP A 58 -6.16 -1.97 10.38
C ASP A 58 -4.81 -1.34 10.80
N THR A 59 -3.72 -1.69 10.11
CA THR A 59 -2.36 -1.20 10.39
C THR A 59 -2.06 0.05 9.58
N ARG A 60 -1.54 1.10 10.23
CA ARG A 60 -1.06 2.32 9.58
C ARG A 60 0.43 2.50 9.82
N ILE A 61 1.19 2.66 8.75
CA ILE A 61 2.65 2.86 8.78
C ILE A 61 2.97 4.23 8.20
N LYS A 62 3.69 5.07 8.94
CA LYS A 62 4.24 6.33 8.41
C LYS A 62 5.48 6.02 7.58
N LEU A 63 5.53 6.51 6.34
CA LEU A 63 6.69 6.37 5.47
C LEU A 63 7.78 7.37 5.86
N THR A 64 9.02 6.88 5.87
CA THR A 64 10.22 7.70 6.01
C THR A 64 10.82 7.83 4.62
N LEU A 65 10.90 9.04 4.09
CA LEU A 65 11.34 9.29 2.73
C LEU A 65 12.76 9.90 2.72
N PRO A 66 13.67 9.41 1.85
CA PRO A 66 13.51 8.24 0.98
C PRO A 66 13.44 6.94 1.78
N MET A 67 12.64 5.98 1.31
CA MET A 67 12.50 4.67 1.97
C MET A 67 13.78 3.87 1.79
N ASP A 68 14.23 3.23 2.87
CA ASP A 68 15.27 2.22 2.81
C ASP A 68 14.69 0.82 2.53
N THR A 69 15.58 -0.16 2.35
CA THR A 69 15.17 -1.54 2.07
C THR A 69 14.45 -2.20 3.24
N VAL A 70 14.70 -1.73 4.48
CA VAL A 70 14.08 -2.28 5.69
C VAL A 70 12.61 -1.90 5.74
N GLN A 71 12.30 -0.62 5.53
CA GLN A 71 10.92 -0.13 5.51
C GLN A 71 10.13 -0.69 4.31
N ILE A 72 10.78 -0.84 3.15
CA ILE A 72 10.15 -1.52 1.99
C ILE A 72 9.80 -2.96 2.36
N ALA A 73 10.74 -3.72 2.94
CA ALA A 73 10.51 -5.10 3.33
C ALA A 73 9.41 -5.23 4.41
N GLU A 74 9.35 -4.30 5.35
CA GLU A 74 8.30 -4.23 6.37
C GLU A 74 6.92 -4.08 5.72
N ILE A 75 6.75 -3.13 4.80
CA ILE A 75 5.48 -2.90 4.10
C ILE A 75 5.07 -4.15 3.31
N LEU A 76 5.99 -4.73 2.53
CA LEU A 76 5.72 -5.93 1.74
C LEU A 76 5.33 -7.12 2.62
N ASN A 77 6.00 -7.30 3.76
CA ASN A 77 5.66 -8.34 4.71
C ASN A 77 4.24 -8.12 5.29
N ASN A 78 3.90 -6.91 5.72
CA ASN A 78 2.57 -6.60 6.23
C ASN A 78 1.47 -6.83 5.18
N VAL A 79 1.72 -6.44 3.93
CA VAL A 79 0.82 -6.72 2.78
C VAL A 79 0.61 -8.22 2.61
N ASN A 80 1.68 -9.01 2.59
CA ASN A 80 1.61 -10.46 2.45
C ASN A 80 0.84 -11.13 3.61
N GLN A 81 1.10 -10.72 4.85
CA GLN A 81 0.36 -11.24 6.01
C GLN A 81 -1.13 -10.92 5.93
N TYR A 82 -1.48 -9.70 5.50
CA TYR A 82 -2.88 -9.32 5.34
C TYR A 82 -3.55 -10.09 4.19
N MET A 83 -2.86 -10.33 3.08
CA MET A 83 -3.35 -11.18 1.99
C MET A 83 -3.62 -12.63 2.45
N ILE A 84 -2.75 -13.20 3.27
CA ILE A 84 -2.95 -14.53 3.87
C ILE A 84 -4.22 -14.52 4.72
N LYS A 85 -4.38 -13.54 5.62
CA LYS A 85 -5.60 -13.38 6.44
C LYS A 85 -6.86 -13.33 5.58
N ILE A 86 -6.87 -12.52 4.51
CA ILE A 86 -8.00 -12.43 3.57
C ILE A 86 -8.29 -13.78 2.90
N ALA A 87 -7.25 -14.50 2.49
CA ALA A 87 -7.40 -15.80 1.86
C ALA A 87 -7.99 -16.85 2.82
N GLU A 88 -7.59 -16.84 4.10
CA GLU A 88 -8.13 -17.72 5.13
C GLU A 88 -9.58 -17.41 5.47
N GLU A 89 -9.94 -16.13 5.62
CA GLU A 89 -11.32 -15.69 5.87
C GLU A 89 -12.27 -16.18 4.77
N ARG A 90 -11.83 -16.13 3.51
CA ARG A 90 -12.62 -16.59 2.36
C ARG A 90 -12.78 -18.10 2.26
N ARG A 91 -11.89 -18.91 2.86
CA ARG A 91 -12.05 -20.38 2.87
C ARG A 91 -13.06 -20.85 3.92
N LYS A 92 -13.38 -20.01 4.91
CA LYS A 92 -14.34 -20.31 5.98
C LYS A 92 -15.80 -20.06 5.58
N HIS A 93 -16.03 -19.49 4.40
CA HIS A 93 -17.34 -19.15 3.82
C HIS A 93 -17.54 -19.95 2.53
#